data_AF-A0A3M5DJP9-F1
#
_entry.id   AF-A0A3M5DJP9-F1
#
_cell.length_a   1.000
_cell.length_b   1.000
_cell.length_c   1.000
_cell.angle_alpha   90.00
_cell.angle_beta   90.00
_cell.angle_gamma   90.00
#
_symmetry.space_group_name_H-M   'P 1'
#
loop_
_entity.id
_entity.type
_entity.pdbx_description
1 polymer ?
#
loop_
_entity_poly.entity_id
_entity_poly.type
_entity_poly.pdbx_seq_one_letter_code
_entity_poly.pdbx_strand_id
1 'polypeptide(L)'
;MRELHGIRSAQYCLQAVAGTYSATDYEFTTPSTSLYSQAQAEAGPRARYEHPGGYTAKGRGDALTKQRVDGLRSQETRLIGESDCRWLVPGHWFTLSGHDDDSLNIDWVLTSVTHDASHAHYRNRFEAIPKATAYRPARVTPKPRMHTQTALVVGKAGEEIWTDQYGRIKIQFPWDRDGKNDETSSCWVRVVLPWSGKGFGMQFVPRIGQEVIVTFIDGDPDRPLVTGCVYNGDNALPYALPDNQTQSGIKTNSSKGGGGFNELRFEDKKDAEEVFLQAQKDLNVNVLNDSTASIGHDETLTVQNARTRTVKEGDETVTLEKGKRTVTIQTGSDSLDVKDTRTVTVGADQTHSTGGNYSHKVSGNFELTVDGNLTIKVSGTLALQSGGSLTLKSDADLTAQAGTSLTSKAGTSLTNQAGTSLTNKAGTSLTNDAGVSLTNKAGAEQTVDGGGMLTIKGGLVKVN
;
A
#
# COMPACT_ATOMS: atom_id res chain seq x y z
N MET A 1 90.21 29.40 -21.36
CA MET A 1 89.55 30.49 -20.61
C MET A 1 88.22 29.92 -20.13
N ARG A 2 87.96 29.84 -18.82
CA ARG A 2 86.74 29.18 -18.29
C ARG A 2 85.59 30.17 -18.41
N GLU A 3 84.55 29.84 -19.18
CA GLU A 3 83.34 30.66 -19.20
C GLU A 3 82.72 30.69 -17.79
N LEU A 4 82.48 31.90 -17.27
CA LEU A 4 81.76 32.13 -16.03
C LEU A 4 80.27 31.92 -16.28
N HIS A 5 79.53 31.38 -15.30
CA HIS A 5 78.08 31.16 -15.35
C HIS A 5 77.62 30.01 -16.25
N GLY A 6 78.22 28.83 -16.08
CA GLY A 6 77.91 27.64 -16.87
C GLY A 6 77.41 26.46 -16.03
N ILE A 7 76.90 25.43 -16.69
CA ILE A 7 76.68 24.12 -16.08
C ILE A 7 78.05 23.43 -15.99
N ARG A 8 78.39 22.92 -14.81
CA ARG A 8 79.72 22.36 -14.48
C ARG A 8 79.74 20.85 -14.54
N SER A 9 78.62 20.23 -14.18
CA SER A 9 78.37 18.81 -14.34
C SER A 9 76.88 18.62 -14.58
N ALA A 10 76.53 17.61 -15.36
CA ALA A 10 75.17 17.20 -15.58
C ALA A 10 75.13 15.67 -15.65
N GLN A 11 74.19 15.08 -14.92
CA GLN A 11 73.88 13.67 -14.94
C GLN A 11 72.52 13.51 -15.60
N TYR A 12 72.51 12.80 -16.73
CA TYR A 12 71.28 12.37 -17.37
C TYR A 12 70.74 11.14 -16.63
N CYS A 13 69.51 11.26 -16.13
CA CYS A 13 68.84 10.22 -15.37
C CYS A 13 67.61 9.73 -16.14
N LEU A 14 67.53 8.41 -16.33
CA LEU A 14 66.36 7.71 -16.83
C LEU A 14 65.75 6.86 -15.73
N GLN A 15 64.45 7.02 -15.51
CA GLN A 15 63.67 6.23 -14.57
C GLN A 15 62.51 5.57 -15.29
N ALA A 16 62.36 4.26 -15.12
CA ALA A 16 61.25 3.54 -15.73
C ALA A 16 59.92 3.89 -15.02
N VAL A 17 59.05 4.60 -15.74
CA VAL A 17 57.72 5.03 -15.29
C VAL A 17 56.61 4.29 -16.05
N ALA A 18 55.36 4.37 -15.58
CA ALA A 18 54.24 3.79 -16.32
C ALA A 18 53.92 4.65 -17.55
N GLY A 19 53.76 4.01 -18.71
CA GLY A 19 53.39 4.66 -19.97
C GLY A 19 51.88 4.84 -20.15
N THR A 20 51.09 4.17 -19.31
CA THR A 20 49.62 4.18 -19.36
C THR A 20 49.02 4.42 -17.97
N TYR A 21 47.98 5.25 -17.91
CA TYR A 21 47.16 5.45 -16.73
C TYR A 21 45.69 5.19 -17.07
N SER A 22 45.03 4.36 -16.27
CA SER A 22 43.59 4.14 -16.36
C SER A 22 42.90 4.37 -15.02
N ALA A 23 41.66 4.80 -15.07
CA ALA A 23 40.81 4.98 -13.90
C ALA A 23 39.35 4.68 -14.25
N THR A 24 38.55 4.41 -13.23
CA THR A 24 37.10 4.33 -13.36
C THR A 24 36.42 4.83 -12.10
N ASP A 25 35.16 5.22 -12.23
CA ASP A 25 34.28 5.57 -11.11
C ASP A 25 32.86 5.07 -11.37
N TYR A 26 31.96 5.36 -10.44
CA TYR A 26 30.54 5.01 -10.52
C TYR A 26 29.67 6.26 -10.35
N GLU A 27 28.73 6.45 -11.29
CA GLU A 27 27.71 7.50 -11.25
C GLU A 27 26.32 6.87 -11.20
N PHE A 28 25.62 7.07 -10.09
CA PHE A 28 24.35 6.39 -9.82
C PHE A 28 23.20 6.88 -10.70
N THR A 29 23.29 8.10 -11.24
CA THR A 29 22.29 8.64 -12.17
C THR A 29 22.39 8.02 -13.57
N THR A 30 23.55 7.48 -13.93
CA THR A 30 23.80 6.76 -15.18
C THR A 30 24.57 5.46 -14.92
N PRO A 31 23.98 4.50 -14.19
CA PRO A 31 24.71 3.38 -13.58
C PRO A 31 25.28 2.39 -14.59
N SER A 32 24.74 2.35 -15.81
CA SER A 32 25.23 1.50 -16.90
C SER A 32 26.28 2.19 -17.78
N THR A 33 26.48 3.50 -17.61
CA THR A 33 27.45 4.26 -18.41
C THR A 33 28.86 3.95 -17.92
N SER A 34 29.70 3.42 -18.82
CA SER A 34 31.11 3.19 -18.49
C SER A 34 31.84 4.52 -18.30
N LEU A 35 32.37 4.71 -17.10
CA LEU A 35 33.26 5.81 -16.74
C LEU A 35 34.73 5.41 -16.83
N TYR A 36 35.04 4.28 -17.48
CA TYR A 36 36.42 3.88 -17.73
C TYR A 36 37.11 4.90 -18.64
N SER A 37 38.23 5.41 -18.18
CA SER A 37 39.07 6.37 -18.87
C SER A 37 40.51 5.88 -18.86
N GLN A 38 41.21 6.06 -19.99
CA GLN A 38 42.60 5.64 -20.14
C GLN A 38 43.36 6.66 -20.99
N ALA A 39 44.56 7.00 -20.55
CA ALA A 39 45.51 7.77 -21.33
C ALA A 39 46.82 7.00 -21.46
N GLN A 40 47.34 6.93 -22.67
CA GLN A 40 48.60 6.27 -23.00
C GLN A 40 49.55 7.32 -23.58
N ALA A 41 50.69 7.51 -22.93
CA ALA A 41 51.77 8.38 -23.40
C ALA A 41 52.84 7.57 -24.16
N GLU A 42 53.11 6.34 -23.73
CA GLU A 42 54.03 5.42 -24.39
C GLU A 42 53.50 3.98 -24.26
N ALA A 43 53.63 3.18 -25.33
CA ALA A 43 53.27 1.76 -25.29
C ALA A 43 54.28 0.96 -24.46
N GLY A 44 53.76 0.15 -23.53
CA GLY A 44 54.61 -0.72 -22.72
C GLY A 44 53.83 -1.51 -21.68
N PRO A 45 54.49 -2.47 -21.00
CA PRO A 45 53.84 -3.36 -20.04
C PRO A 45 53.49 -2.71 -18.70
N ARG A 46 54.03 -1.51 -18.40
CA ARG A 46 53.78 -0.81 -17.13
C ARG A 46 52.61 0.15 -17.25
N ALA A 47 51.50 -0.19 -16.59
CA ALA A 47 50.32 0.66 -16.45
C ALA A 47 49.97 0.89 -14.97
N ARG A 48 49.28 2.00 -14.67
CA ARG A 48 48.64 2.24 -13.37
C ARG A 48 47.13 2.27 -13.53
N TYR A 49 46.43 1.69 -12.56
CA TYR A 49 44.97 1.71 -12.46
C TYR A 49 44.55 2.28 -11.10
N GLU A 50 43.52 3.15 -11.08
CA GLU A 50 42.97 3.76 -9.87
C GLU A 50 41.44 3.65 -9.83
N HIS A 51 40.89 3.29 -8.66
CA HIS A 51 39.48 3.40 -8.31
C HIS A 51 39.36 3.78 -6.81
N PRO A 52 38.52 4.76 -6.44
CA PRO A 52 37.70 5.61 -7.30
C PRO A 52 38.53 6.63 -8.10
N GLY A 53 38.02 7.01 -9.28
CA GLY A 53 38.66 7.96 -10.20
C GLY A 53 38.48 9.44 -9.83
N GLY A 54 37.44 9.77 -9.04
CA GLY A 54 37.15 11.14 -8.58
C GLY A 54 36.45 11.99 -9.63
N TYR A 55 35.59 11.39 -10.46
CA TYR A 55 34.83 12.08 -11.50
C TYR A 55 33.51 11.38 -11.81
N THR A 56 32.52 12.15 -12.25
CA THR A 56 31.17 11.66 -12.59
C THR A 56 30.89 11.67 -14.10
N ALA A 57 31.75 12.32 -14.89
CA ALA A 57 31.60 12.42 -16.34
C ALA A 57 32.87 11.93 -17.05
N LYS A 58 32.70 11.16 -18.13
CA LYS A 58 33.80 10.55 -18.87
C LYS A 58 34.83 11.56 -19.39
N GLY A 59 34.39 12.70 -19.93
CA GLY A 59 35.31 13.74 -20.43
C GLY A 59 36.25 14.28 -19.33
N ARG A 60 35.77 14.36 -18.09
CA ARG A 60 36.62 14.73 -16.94
C ARG A 60 37.60 13.61 -16.60
N GLY A 61 37.15 12.36 -16.65
CA GLY A 61 38.01 11.18 -16.48
C GLY A 61 39.15 11.14 -17.50
N ASP A 62 38.86 11.36 -18.79
CA ASP A 62 39.86 11.35 -19.87
C ASP A 62 40.90 12.48 -19.69
N ALA A 63 40.45 13.67 -19.29
CA ALA A 63 41.36 14.77 -18.97
C ALA A 63 42.23 14.47 -17.74
N LEU A 64 41.65 13.85 -16.69
CA LEU A 64 42.38 13.48 -15.48
C LEU A 64 43.42 12.39 -15.76
N THR A 65 43.06 11.29 -16.44
CA THR A 65 44.02 10.23 -16.76
C THR A 65 45.16 10.74 -17.62
N LYS A 66 44.90 11.67 -18.55
CA LYS A 66 45.95 12.36 -19.31
C LYS A 66 46.89 13.17 -18.42
N GLN A 67 46.36 13.97 -17.50
CA GLN A 67 47.19 14.68 -16.51
C GLN A 67 47.99 13.72 -15.61
N ARG A 68 47.41 12.57 -15.25
CA ARG A 68 48.09 11.57 -14.41
C ARG A 68 49.24 10.90 -15.15
N VAL A 69 49.06 10.50 -16.40
CA VAL A 69 50.16 9.90 -17.18
C VAL A 69 51.26 10.93 -17.46
N ASP A 70 50.91 12.18 -17.78
CA ASP A 70 51.90 13.26 -17.97
C ASP A 70 52.76 13.48 -16.72
N GLY A 71 52.15 13.44 -15.51
CA GLY A 71 52.87 13.56 -14.24
C GLY A 71 53.75 12.36 -13.88
N LEU A 72 53.49 11.18 -14.45
CA LEU A 72 54.39 10.04 -14.35
C LEU A 72 55.54 10.21 -15.35
N ARG A 73 55.25 10.63 -16.58
CA ARG A 73 56.25 10.86 -17.63
C ARG A 73 57.21 11.99 -17.32
N SER A 74 56.78 13.01 -16.57
CA SER A 74 57.68 14.08 -16.12
C SER A 74 58.81 13.61 -15.20
N GLN A 75 58.74 12.40 -14.64
CA GLN A 75 59.79 11.84 -13.77
C GLN A 75 60.76 10.92 -14.50
N GLU A 76 60.46 10.56 -15.75
CA GLU A 76 61.24 9.62 -16.54
C GLU A 76 62.62 10.17 -16.86
N THR A 77 62.66 11.33 -17.52
CA THR A 77 63.89 11.94 -18.00
C THR A 77 64.20 13.17 -17.18
N ARG A 78 65.35 13.15 -16.51
CA ARG A 78 65.80 14.24 -15.65
C ARG A 78 67.26 14.56 -15.89
N LEU A 79 67.58 15.84 -15.82
CA LEU A 79 68.95 16.35 -15.80
C LEU A 79 69.24 16.87 -14.40
N ILE A 80 70.15 16.20 -13.71
CA ILE A 80 70.61 16.60 -12.38
C ILE A 80 72.00 17.17 -12.53
N GLY A 81 72.18 18.44 -12.22
CA GLY A 81 73.46 19.09 -12.48
C GLY A 81 73.88 20.07 -11.43
N GLU A 82 75.11 20.54 -11.58
CA GLU A 82 75.70 21.58 -10.76
C GLU A 82 76.07 22.76 -11.66
N SER A 83 75.84 23.96 -11.18
CA SER A 83 76.12 25.18 -11.95
C SER A 83 76.62 26.30 -11.03
N ASP A 84 77.34 27.25 -11.61
CA ASP A 84 77.63 28.55 -11.00
C ASP A 84 76.83 29.71 -11.65
N CYS A 85 75.84 29.38 -12.48
CA CYS A 85 74.86 30.32 -12.99
C CYS A 85 73.89 30.74 -11.88
N ARG A 86 73.82 32.05 -11.60
CA ARG A 86 72.98 32.62 -10.53
C ARG A 86 71.51 32.80 -10.94
N TRP A 87 71.21 32.66 -12.22
CA TRP A 87 69.88 32.91 -12.78
C TRP A 87 68.99 31.67 -12.86
N LEU A 88 69.47 30.50 -12.40
CA LEU A 88 68.64 29.31 -12.35
C LEU A 88 67.58 29.45 -11.26
N VAL A 89 66.32 29.38 -11.66
CA VAL A 89 65.13 29.49 -10.79
C VAL A 89 64.13 28.41 -11.19
N PRO A 90 63.56 27.63 -10.24
CA PRO A 90 62.52 26.65 -10.56
C PRO A 90 61.34 27.28 -11.32
N GLY A 91 60.84 26.59 -12.34
CA GLY A 91 59.79 27.08 -13.25
C GLY A 91 60.31 27.83 -14.48
N HIS A 92 61.58 28.25 -14.51
CA HIS A 92 62.24 28.76 -15.71
C HIS A 92 62.89 27.63 -16.51
N TRP A 93 63.32 27.92 -17.74
CA TRP A 93 64.05 26.99 -18.60
C TRP A 93 65.34 27.60 -19.12
N PHE A 94 66.28 26.75 -19.55
CA PHE A 94 67.50 27.12 -20.24
C PHE A 94 67.75 26.18 -21.43
N THR A 95 68.47 26.63 -22.45
CA THR A 95 68.97 25.74 -23.52
C THR A 95 70.33 25.21 -23.11
N LEU A 96 70.51 23.89 -23.04
CA LEU A 96 71.84 23.30 -22.90
C LEU A 96 72.54 23.36 -24.27
N SER A 97 73.79 23.79 -24.29
CA SER A 97 74.63 23.78 -25.49
C SER A 97 76.06 23.39 -25.13
N GLY A 98 76.80 22.85 -26.09
CA GLY A 98 78.20 22.45 -25.91
C GLY A 98 78.41 21.17 -25.08
N HIS A 99 77.36 20.36 -24.86
CA HIS A 99 77.49 19.01 -24.31
C HIS A 99 77.94 18.02 -25.40
N ASP A 100 78.83 17.07 -25.06
CA ASP A 100 79.40 16.10 -26.02
C ASP A 100 78.34 15.17 -26.65
N ASP A 101 77.26 14.90 -25.90
CA ASP A 101 76.06 14.24 -26.42
C ASP A 101 75.08 15.29 -26.95
N ASP A 102 75.00 15.39 -28.29
CA ASP A 102 74.12 16.32 -28.99
C ASP A 102 72.63 16.15 -28.67
N SER A 103 72.20 14.95 -28.23
CA SER A 103 70.80 14.71 -27.87
C SER A 103 70.37 15.45 -26.60
N LEU A 104 71.33 15.87 -25.76
CA LEU A 104 71.06 16.62 -24.53
C LEU A 104 71.07 18.13 -24.74
N ASN A 105 71.55 18.62 -25.89
CA ASN A 105 71.61 20.04 -26.26
C ASN A 105 70.21 20.59 -26.65
N ILE A 106 69.27 20.51 -25.71
CA ILE A 106 67.86 20.90 -25.86
C ILE A 106 67.45 21.92 -24.78
N ASP A 107 66.20 22.38 -24.83
CA ASP A 107 65.62 23.18 -23.75
C ASP A 107 65.23 22.32 -22.54
N TRP A 108 65.67 22.73 -21.35
CA TRP A 108 65.43 22.10 -20.07
C TRP A 108 64.70 23.04 -19.11
N VAL A 109 63.60 22.59 -18.49
CA VAL A 109 62.82 23.31 -17.47
C VAL A 109 63.31 22.89 -16.08
N LEU A 110 63.68 23.86 -15.25
CA LEU A 110 64.12 23.64 -13.87
C LEU A 110 62.92 23.27 -12.98
N THR A 111 62.98 22.10 -12.33
CA THR A 111 61.97 21.64 -11.37
C THR A 111 62.39 21.86 -9.92
N SER A 112 63.69 21.95 -9.65
CA SER A 112 64.25 22.24 -8.33
C SER A 112 65.63 22.90 -8.47
N VAL A 113 65.96 23.84 -7.59
CA VAL A 113 67.29 24.44 -7.47
C VAL A 113 67.61 24.60 -5.99
N THR A 114 68.78 24.11 -5.58
CA THR A 114 69.33 24.29 -4.24
C THR A 114 70.61 25.12 -4.38
N HIS A 115 70.64 26.29 -3.74
CA HIS A 115 71.76 27.22 -3.81
C HIS A 115 72.70 27.03 -2.60
N ASP A 116 74.00 27.03 -2.86
CA ASP A 116 75.09 27.04 -1.88
C ASP A 116 76.01 28.24 -2.17
N ALA A 117 76.01 29.20 -1.26
CA ALA A 117 76.68 30.48 -1.46
C ALA A 117 77.46 30.91 -0.22
N SER A 118 78.67 31.40 -0.44
CA SER A 118 79.50 32.09 0.56
C SER A 118 80.08 33.37 -0.04
N HIS A 119 80.82 34.14 0.75
CA HIS A 119 81.53 35.33 0.23
C HIS A 119 82.62 34.98 -0.80
N ALA A 120 83.10 33.73 -0.82
CA ALA A 120 84.19 33.27 -1.68
C ALA A 120 83.72 32.43 -2.88
N HIS A 121 82.54 31.80 -2.83
CA HIS A 121 82.04 30.97 -3.92
C HIS A 121 80.51 30.98 -4.04
N TYR A 122 80.03 30.63 -5.23
CA TYR A 122 78.63 30.34 -5.47
C TYR A 122 78.52 29.06 -6.30
N ARG A 123 77.62 28.17 -5.90
CA ARG A 123 77.23 26.99 -6.64
C ARG A 123 75.75 26.73 -6.41
N ASN A 124 75.10 26.07 -7.36
CA ASN A 124 73.82 25.46 -7.12
C ASN A 124 73.84 24.02 -7.63
N ARG A 125 72.91 23.24 -7.09
CA ARG A 125 72.50 21.94 -7.62
C ARG A 125 71.08 22.10 -8.14
N PHE A 126 70.84 21.67 -9.37
CA PHE A 126 69.54 21.76 -9.99
C PHE A 126 69.04 20.39 -10.45
N GLU A 127 67.72 20.30 -10.59
CA GLU A 127 67.02 19.24 -11.30
C GLU A 127 66.19 19.89 -12.40
N ALA A 128 66.25 19.34 -13.60
CA ALA A 128 65.50 19.82 -14.75
C ALA A 128 64.89 18.66 -15.54
N ILE A 129 63.85 18.94 -16.31
CA ILE A 129 63.21 18.00 -17.24
C ILE A 129 63.19 18.62 -18.64
N PRO A 130 63.06 17.83 -19.72
CA PRO A 130 62.94 18.40 -21.06
C PRO A 130 61.74 19.35 -21.14
N LYS A 131 61.91 20.52 -21.77
CA LYS A 131 60.83 21.52 -21.90
C LYS A 131 59.63 21.01 -22.70
N ALA A 132 59.85 20.06 -23.60
CA ALA A 132 58.79 19.39 -24.35
C ALA A 132 57.90 18.50 -23.46
N THR A 133 58.37 18.11 -22.26
CA THR A 133 57.62 17.27 -21.33
C THR A 133 56.66 18.10 -20.50
N ALA A 134 55.36 17.77 -20.58
CA ALA A 134 54.34 18.45 -19.79
C ALA A 134 54.49 18.14 -18.28
N TYR A 135 54.96 19.12 -17.50
CA TYR A 135 55.08 18.95 -16.06
C TYR A 135 53.71 18.88 -15.37
N ARG A 136 53.57 17.94 -14.42
CA ARG A 136 52.48 17.91 -13.44
C ARG A 136 53.06 17.62 -12.05
N PRO A 137 52.60 18.31 -10.99
CA PRO A 137 53.06 18.07 -9.63
C PRO A 137 52.80 16.65 -9.14
N ALA A 138 53.71 16.12 -8.32
CA ALA A 138 53.52 14.83 -7.65
C ALA A 138 52.42 14.93 -6.59
N ARG A 139 51.57 13.90 -6.48
CA ARG A 139 50.50 13.79 -5.47
C ARG A 139 51.05 13.27 -4.14
N VAL A 140 51.81 14.11 -3.42
CA VAL A 140 52.38 13.75 -2.11
C VAL A 140 51.50 14.19 -0.94
N THR A 141 50.62 15.16 -1.14
CA THR A 141 49.68 15.64 -0.12
C THR A 141 48.67 14.54 0.21
N PRO A 142 48.57 14.08 1.47
CA PRO A 142 47.58 13.09 1.88
C PRO A 142 46.15 13.59 1.64
N LYS A 143 45.27 12.72 1.12
CA LYS A 143 43.84 13.04 0.97
C LYS A 143 43.17 13.03 2.35
N PRO A 144 42.35 14.04 2.72
CA PRO A 144 41.52 14.00 3.92
C PRO A 144 40.62 12.76 3.91
N ARG A 145 40.41 12.15 5.09
CA ARG A 145 39.53 11.00 5.26
C ARG A 145 38.59 11.23 6.43
N MET A 146 37.34 10.83 6.26
CA MET A 146 36.29 10.92 7.27
C MET A 146 35.85 9.52 7.71
N HIS A 147 35.57 9.40 9.01
CA HIS A 147 34.81 8.29 9.57
C HIS A 147 33.32 8.64 9.61
N THR A 148 32.47 7.68 9.96
CA THR A 148 31.03 7.88 10.14
C THR A 148 30.75 8.98 11.17
N GLN A 149 29.74 9.81 10.88
CA GLN A 149 29.29 10.95 11.69
C GLN A 149 27.76 10.91 11.84
N THR A 150 27.20 11.77 12.69
CA THR A 150 25.77 12.11 12.63
C THR A 150 25.58 13.50 12.03
N ALA A 151 24.38 13.75 11.49
CA ALA A 151 23.98 15.03 10.93
C ALA A 151 22.48 15.26 11.12
N LEU A 152 22.07 16.53 11.12
CA LEU A 152 20.67 16.93 11.15
C LEU A 152 20.13 17.00 9.72
N VAL A 153 18.94 16.46 9.47
CA VAL A 153 18.25 16.65 8.20
C VAL A 153 17.67 18.05 8.11
N VAL A 154 17.98 18.76 7.03
CA VAL A 154 17.59 20.16 6.82
C VAL A 154 16.89 20.33 5.47
N GLY A 155 16.26 21.47 5.25
CA GLY A 155 15.55 21.73 4.00
C GLY A 155 14.87 23.09 4.00
N LYS A 156 14.04 23.29 2.98
CA LYS A 156 13.38 24.57 2.75
C LYS A 156 12.40 24.92 3.87
N ALA A 157 12.41 26.17 4.30
CA ALA A 157 11.47 26.68 5.31
C ALA A 157 10.00 26.41 4.90
N GLY A 158 9.19 25.92 5.86
CA GLY A 158 7.78 25.56 5.63
C GLY A 158 7.56 24.15 5.07
N GLU A 159 8.63 23.39 4.81
CA GLU A 159 8.57 21.97 4.48
C GLU A 159 8.81 21.10 5.73
N GLU A 160 8.18 19.93 5.76
CA GLU A 160 8.55 18.86 6.72
C GLU A 160 9.45 17.81 6.05
N ILE A 161 9.36 17.69 4.72
CA ILE A 161 10.09 16.73 3.91
C ILE A 161 10.69 17.47 2.72
N TRP A 162 12.00 17.41 2.57
CA TRP A 162 12.71 18.03 1.44
C TRP A 162 13.60 17.00 0.75
N THR A 163 13.12 16.52 -0.39
CA THR A 163 13.76 15.45 -1.16
C THR A 163 13.73 15.73 -2.65
N ASP A 164 14.63 15.11 -3.40
CA ASP A 164 14.62 15.12 -4.86
C ASP A 164 14.07 13.81 -5.47
N GLN A 165 14.14 13.70 -6.80
CA GLN A 165 13.65 12.55 -7.57
C GLN A 165 14.35 11.21 -7.26
N TYR A 166 15.46 11.23 -6.52
CA TYR A 166 16.22 10.04 -6.12
C TYR A 166 16.06 9.69 -4.65
N GLY A 167 15.17 10.39 -3.91
CA GLY A 167 15.02 10.18 -2.47
C GLY A 167 16.19 10.72 -1.65
N ARG A 168 16.98 11.65 -2.21
CA ARG A 168 18.12 12.27 -1.51
C ARG A 168 17.62 13.38 -0.59
N ILE A 169 18.34 13.61 0.49
CA ILE A 169 18.04 14.68 1.47
C ILE A 169 19.19 15.69 1.55
N LYS A 170 18.93 16.82 2.22
CA LYS A 170 19.95 17.78 2.64
C LYS A 170 20.23 17.58 4.13
N ILE A 171 21.49 17.78 4.52
CA ILE A 171 21.94 17.58 5.90
C ILE A 171 22.81 18.76 6.35
N GLN A 172 22.92 18.97 7.66
CA GLN A 172 23.94 19.83 8.25
C GLN A 172 24.73 19.05 9.30
N PHE A 173 26.05 19.08 9.17
CA PHE A 173 26.94 18.48 10.14
C PHE A 173 27.12 19.38 11.37
N PRO A 174 27.33 18.83 12.58
CA PRO A 174 27.53 19.65 13.78
C PRO A 174 28.77 20.55 13.74
N TRP A 175 29.79 20.18 12.94
CA TRP A 175 31.01 20.97 12.76
C TRP A 175 30.89 22.03 11.66
N ASP A 176 29.80 22.05 10.90
CA ASP A 176 29.54 23.08 9.90
C ASP A 176 29.08 24.36 10.58
N ARG A 177 29.98 25.36 10.57
CA ARG A 177 29.76 26.67 11.18
C ARG A 177 29.13 27.69 10.23
N ASP A 178 29.20 27.42 8.92
CA ASP A 178 28.76 28.35 7.88
C ASP A 178 27.33 28.00 7.40
N GLY A 179 26.92 26.74 7.55
CA GLY A 179 25.56 26.26 7.28
C GLY A 179 24.49 26.91 8.15
N LYS A 180 23.33 27.17 7.55
CA LYS A 180 22.20 27.93 8.16
C LYS A 180 21.02 27.07 8.58
N ASN A 181 21.19 25.75 8.58
CA ASN A 181 20.17 24.74 8.78
C ASN A 181 19.02 24.83 7.75
N ASP A 182 19.36 25.15 6.50
CA ASP A 182 18.42 25.31 5.38
C ASP A 182 18.80 24.44 4.16
N GLU A 183 18.07 24.58 3.04
CA GLU A 183 18.28 23.80 1.81
C GLU A 183 19.66 24.00 1.13
N THR A 184 20.43 24.99 1.57
CA THR A 184 21.75 25.33 1.01
C THR A 184 22.92 24.70 1.77
N SER A 185 22.66 24.09 2.94
CA SER A 185 23.71 23.60 3.87
C SER A 185 24.59 22.48 3.30
N SER A 186 24.10 21.64 2.39
CA SER A 186 24.89 20.54 1.80
C SER A 186 24.60 20.29 0.33
N CYS A 187 25.34 19.37 -0.30
CA CYS A 187 24.90 18.71 -1.51
C CYS A 187 23.72 17.75 -1.22
N TRP A 188 23.07 17.23 -2.27
CA TRP A 188 22.07 16.17 -2.10
C TRP A 188 22.74 14.84 -1.73
N VAL A 189 22.36 14.29 -0.58
CA VAL A 189 22.95 13.07 -0.02
C VAL A 189 21.99 11.90 -0.18
N ARG A 190 22.48 10.78 -0.73
CA ARG A 190 21.69 9.55 -0.86
C ARG A 190 21.42 8.93 0.50
N VAL A 191 20.25 8.31 0.62
CA VAL A 191 19.81 7.59 1.82
C VAL A 191 19.77 6.10 1.53
N VAL A 192 20.38 5.30 2.39
CA VAL A 192 20.22 3.85 2.40
C VAL A 192 18.79 3.53 2.83
N LEU A 193 18.13 2.72 2.01
CA LEU A 193 16.79 2.21 2.28
C LEU A 193 16.87 0.73 2.67
N PRO A 194 15.96 0.20 3.51
CA PRO A 194 16.02 -1.21 3.95
C PRO A 194 15.97 -2.22 2.81
N TRP A 195 15.24 -1.91 1.72
CA TRP A 195 15.17 -2.73 0.52
C TRP A 195 14.88 -1.86 -0.71
N SER A 196 15.62 -2.03 -1.81
CA SER A 196 15.46 -1.24 -3.04
C SER A 196 15.61 -2.09 -4.30
N GLY A 197 14.61 -2.06 -5.17
CA GLY A 197 14.59 -2.71 -6.47
C GLY A 197 14.09 -1.79 -7.58
N LYS A 198 14.01 -2.31 -8.82
CA LYS A 198 13.54 -1.55 -9.98
C LYS A 198 12.01 -1.34 -9.90
N GLY A 199 11.60 -0.25 -9.26
CA GLY A 199 10.18 0.11 -9.09
C GLY A 199 9.48 -0.58 -7.92
N PHE A 200 10.22 -1.17 -6.98
CA PHE A 200 9.68 -1.79 -5.77
C PHE A 200 10.67 -1.67 -4.60
N GLY A 201 10.22 -1.80 -3.35
CA GLY A 201 11.07 -1.76 -2.16
C GLY A 201 10.41 -1.06 -0.98
N MET A 202 11.22 -0.68 0.01
CA MET A 202 10.81 0.09 1.20
C MET A 202 11.35 1.51 1.08
N GLN A 203 10.49 2.52 1.24
CA GLN A 203 10.89 3.92 1.09
C GLN A 203 10.46 4.73 2.31
N PHE A 204 11.42 5.04 3.18
CA PHE A 204 11.26 5.93 4.33
C PHE A 204 12.26 7.07 4.19
N VAL A 205 11.77 8.23 3.76
CA VAL A 205 12.60 9.42 3.57
C VAL A 205 12.73 10.14 4.93
N PRO A 206 13.96 10.35 5.44
CA PRO A 206 14.16 11.14 6.64
C PRO A 206 13.58 12.56 6.50
N ARG A 207 12.90 13.03 7.53
CA ARG A 207 12.24 14.34 7.58
C ARG A 207 13.15 15.40 8.17
N ILE A 208 12.89 16.66 7.85
CA ILE A 208 13.61 17.80 8.42
C ILE A 208 13.52 17.74 9.96
N GLY A 209 14.65 17.95 10.64
CA GLY A 209 14.76 17.85 12.10
C GLY A 209 15.15 16.48 12.64
N GLN A 210 15.16 15.43 11.80
CA GLN A 210 15.60 14.09 12.23
C GLN A 210 17.12 13.98 12.22
N GLU A 211 17.66 13.13 13.09
CA GLU A 211 19.09 12.81 13.14
C GLU A 211 19.41 11.57 12.30
N VAL A 212 20.41 11.70 11.43
CA VAL A 212 20.86 10.65 10.52
C VAL A 212 22.33 10.30 10.73
N ILE A 213 22.66 9.04 10.48
CA ILE A 213 24.04 8.54 10.44
C ILE A 213 24.56 8.71 9.01
N VAL A 214 25.72 9.35 8.85
CA VAL A 214 26.35 9.62 7.56
C VAL A 214 27.71 8.93 7.50
N THR A 215 27.86 8.03 6.51
CA THR A 215 29.13 7.40 6.17
C THR A 215 29.67 8.02 4.87
N PHE A 216 30.96 7.90 4.63
CA PHE A 216 31.64 8.48 3.48
C PHE A 216 32.20 7.37 2.60
N ILE A 217 31.80 7.31 1.32
CA ILE A 217 32.26 6.26 0.39
C ILE A 217 33.79 6.37 0.25
N ASP A 218 34.50 5.27 0.48
CA ASP A 218 35.97 5.21 0.55
C ASP A 218 36.62 6.11 1.62
N GLY A 219 35.83 6.62 2.57
CA GLY A 219 36.22 7.62 3.56
C GLY A 219 36.36 9.03 2.98
N ASP A 220 35.84 9.29 1.77
CA ASP A 220 35.97 10.57 1.08
C ASP A 220 34.95 11.61 1.59
N PRO A 221 35.38 12.74 2.19
CA PRO A 221 34.47 13.77 2.71
C PRO A 221 33.46 14.29 1.66
N ASP A 222 33.85 14.25 0.38
CA ASP A 222 33.04 14.72 -0.75
C ASP A 222 31.96 13.70 -1.21
N ARG A 223 31.92 12.51 -0.59
CA ARG A 223 30.99 11.42 -0.97
C ARG A 223 30.18 10.92 0.24
N PRO A 224 29.36 11.80 0.87
CA PRO A 224 28.50 11.38 1.97
C PRO A 224 27.38 10.44 1.48
N LEU A 225 27.00 9.52 2.36
CA LEU A 225 25.91 8.57 2.21
C LEU A 225 25.23 8.41 3.57
N VAL A 226 23.93 8.70 3.66
CA VAL A 226 23.16 8.45 4.87
C VAL A 226 22.91 6.95 4.98
N THR A 227 23.35 6.33 6.07
CA THR A 227 23.30 4.88 6.30
C THR A 227 22.31 4.44 7.38
N GLY A 228 21.68 5.38 8.08
CA GLY A 228 20.68 5.08 9.10
C GLY A 228 20.10 6.34 9.74
N CYS A 229 19.11 6.15 10.61
CA CYS A 229 18.51 7.19 11.44
C CYS A 229 18.59 6.78 12.91
N VAL A 230 18.65 7.75 13.81
CA VAL A 230 18.65 7.51 15.26
C VAL A 230 17.63 8.41 15.96
N TYR A 231 17.05 7.89 17.03
CA TYR A 231 16.26 8.70 17.97
C TYR A 231 17.18 9.45 18.92
N ASN A 232 16.72 10.59 19.43
CA ASN A 232 17.46 11.44 20.36
C ASN A 232 16.51 12.14 21.34
N GLY A 233 17.01 13.10 22.13
CA GLY A 233 16.21 13.78 23.14
C GLY A 233 15.01 14.56 22.59
N ASP A 234 15.12 15.06 21.36
CA ASP A 234 14.05 15.83 20.69
C ASP A 234 13.15 14.90 19.84
N ASN A 235 13.74 13.89 19.22
CA ASN A 235 13.05 12.86 18.45
C ASN A 235 12.93 11.59 19.30
N ALA A 236 11.88 11.52 20.12
CA ALA A 236 11.62 10.38 20.98
C ALA A 236 11.20 9.12 20.20
N LEU A 237 11.42 7.96 20.83
CA LEU A 237 10.94 6.67 20.34
C LEU A 237 9.39 6.64 20.27
N PRO A 238 8.80 5.85 19.35
CA PRO A 238 7.35 5.77 19.18
C PRO A 238 6.64 5.09 20.36
N TYR A 239 7.35 4.25 21.12
CA TYR A 239 6.84 3.52 22.29
C TYR A 239 7.72 3.87 23.49
N ALA A 240 7.09 4.19 24.62
CA ALA A 240 7.81 4.60 25.82
C ALA A 240 8.66 3.45 26.37
N LEU A 241 9.97 3.68 26.54
CA LEU A 241 10.91 2.73 27.11
C LEU A 241 11.37 3.19 28.50
N PRO A 242 11.68 2.26 29.43
CA PRO A 242 11.77 0.80 29.23
C PRO A 242 10.43 0.04 29.32
N ASP A 243 9.33 0.71 29.67
CA ASP A 243 8.05 0.05 30.01
C ASP A 243 7.48 -0.83 28.88
N ASN A 244 7.65 -0.43 27.61
CA ASN A 244 7.13 -1.14 26.44
C ASN A 244 8.24 -1.85 25.64
N GLN A 245 9.22 -2.44 26.33
CA GLN A 245 10.36 -3.12 25.68
C GLN A 245 9.99 -4.33 24.79
N THR A 246 8.77 -4.85 24.90
CA THR A 246 8.23 -5.93 24.07
C THR A 246 7.43 -5.42 22.86
N GLN A 247 7.28 -4.11 22.69
CA GLN A 247 6.60 -3.51 21.54
C GLN A 247 7.57 -3.20 20.42
N SER A 248 7.18 -3.56 19.20
CA SER A 248 7.91 -3.24 17.97
C SER A 248 6.94 -2.84 16.86
N GLY A 249 7.41 -2.13 15.83
CA GLY A 249 6.54 -1.79 14.70
C GLY A 249 6.96 -0.58 13.88
N ILE A 250 6.05 -0.17 13.01
CA ILE A 250 6.20 0.98 12.11
C ILE A 250 5.08 1.97 12.41
N LYS A 251 5.44 3.14 12.94
CA LYS A 251 4.52 4.25 13.19
C LYS A 251 4.87 5.44 12.32
N THR A 252 3.91 5.89 11.52
CA THR A 252 4.05 7.04 10.61
C THR A 252 3.49 8.31 11.25
N ASN A 253 3.65 9.47 10.63
CA ASN A 253 2.99 10.70 11.05
C ASN A 253 2.43 11.41 9.82
N SER A 254 1.19 11.89 9.89
CA SER A 254 0.59 12.72 8.85
C SER A 254 1.49 13.92 8.54
N SER A 255 1.59 14.30 7.27
CA SER A 255 2.37 15.44 6.81
C SER A 255 1.55 16.19 5.75
N LYS A 256 1.53 17.53 5.73
CA LYS A 256 2.17 18.46 6.68
C LYS A 256 1.26 18.81 7.86
N GLY A 257 1.83 19.24 8.98
CA GLY A 257 1.13 19.71 10.18
C GLY A 257 0.66 18.60 11.11
N GLY A 258 1.45 17.53 11.26
CA GLY A 258 1.00 16.22 11.75
C GLY A 258 0.18 16.22 13.05
N GLY A 259 -0.99 15.59 12.99
CA GLY A 259 -1.93 15.36 14.10
C GLY A 259 -2.64 14.00 14.02
N GLY A 260 -2.01 13.03 13.36
CA GLY A 260 -2.54 11.69 13.10
C GLY A 260 -1.46 10.72 12.59
N PHE A 261 -1.72 9.42 12.62
CA PHE A 261 -0.74 8.38 12.26
C PHE A 261 -1.38 7.11 11.71
N ASN A 262 -0.62 6.42 10.84
CA ASN A 262 -0.83 5.00 10.53
C ASN A 262 0.19 4.17 11.30
N GLU A 263 -0.21 3.00 11.78
CA GLU A 263 0.62 2.14 12.63
C GLU A 263 0.41 0.67 12.30
N LEU A 264 1.52 -0.07 12.24
CA LEU A 264 1.56 -1.52 12.37
C LEU A 264 2.45 -1.83 13.59
N ARG A 265 1.85 -2.34 14.66
CA ARG A 265 2.54 -2.66 15.91
C ARG A 265 2.37 -4.13 16.26
N PHE A 266 3.44 -4.71 16.79
CA PHE A 266 3.52 -6.04 17.36
C PHE A 266 3.82 -5.90 18.86
N GLU A 267 3.02 -6.53 19.70
CA GLU A 267 3.25 -6.71 21.14
C GLU A 267 3.61 -8.17 21.39
N ASP A 268 4.83 -8.41 21.88
CA ASP A 268 5.36 -9.75 22.17
C ASP A 268 5.33 -10.08 23.68
N LYS A 269 4.58 -9.31 24.48
CA LYS A 269 4.36 -9.63 25.88
C LYS A 269 3.53 -10.91 26.00
N LYS A 270 4.15 -11.94 26.55
CA LYS A 270 3.54 -13.26 26.76
C LYS A 270 2.18 -13.16 27.44
N ASP A 271 1.22 -13.91 26.90
CA ASP A 271 -0.19 -13.98 27.36
C ASP A 271 -0.97 -12.66 27.18
N ALA A 272 -0.41 -11.71 26.42
CA ALA A 272 -0.98 -10.41 26.07
C ALA A 272 -0.55 -9.96 24.66
N GLU A 273 -0.24 -10.91 23.78
CA GLU A 273 0.25 -10.67 22.43
C GLU A 273 -0.81 -9.95 21.58
N GLU A 274 -0.37 -8.97 20.78
CA GLU A 274 -1.27 -8.19 19.92
C GLU A 274 -0.59 -7.83 18.60
N VAL A 275 -1.35 -7.94 17.50
CA VAL A 275 -1.04 -7.23 16.25
C VAL A 275 -2.05 -6.10 16.09
N PHE A 276 -1.57 -4.87 16.14
CA PHE A 276 -2.39 -3.68 15.99
C PHE A 276 -2.14 -3.03 14.62
N LEU A 277 -3.22 -2.83 13.86
CA LEU A 277 -3.20 -2.12 12.59
C LEU A 277 -4.14 -0.91 12.66
N GLN A 278 -3.57 0.28 12.49
CA GLN A 278 -4.32 1.53 12.41
C GLN A 278 -4.11 2.22 11.06
N ALA A 279 -5.22 2.58 10.43
CA ALA A 279 -5.26 3.53 9.32
C ALA A 279 -5.85 4.85 9.82
N GLN A 280 -5.16 5.98 9.58
CA GLN A 280 -5.63 7.30 10.02
C GLN A 280 -6.91 7.75 9.28
N LYS A 281 -7.14 7.23 8.07
CA LYS A 281 -8.26 7.62 7.23
C LYS A 281 -8.87 6.42 6.51
N ASP A 282 -8.26 6.01 5.40
CA ASP A 282 -8.78 4.94 4.53
C ASP A 282 -7.88 3.71 4.65
N LEU A 283 -8.47 2.52 4.83
CA LEU A 283 -7.80 1.23 4.70
C LEU A 283 -8.37 0.48 3.50
N ASN A 284 -7.57 0.33 2.45
CA ASN A 284 -7.93 -0.45 1.27
C ASN A 284 -7.19 -1.79 1.28
N VAL A 285 -7.94 -2.89 1.21
CA VAL A 285 -7.40 -4.25 1.11
C VAL A 285 -7.79 -4.83 -0.24
N ASN A 286 -6.80 -5.09 -1.11
CA ASN A 286 -7.02 -5.65 -2.44
C ASN A 286 -6.33 -7.01 -2.58
N VAL A 287 -7.10 -8.09 -2.59
CA VAL A 287 -6.62 -9.47 -2.71
C VAL A 287 -7.03 -10.00 -4.08
N LEU A 288 -6.06 -10.39 -4.90
CA LEU A 288 -6.28 -10.76 -6.32
C LEU A 288 -6.68 -12.22 -6.53
N ASN A 289 -6.60 -13.05 -5.50
CA ASN A 289 -6.97 -14.46 -5.56
C ASN A 289 -7.84 -14.82 -4.34
N ASP A 290 -7.26 -15.39 -3.29
CA ASP A 290 -8.00 -15.89 -2.13
C ASP A 290 -7.62 -15.13 -0.86
N SER A 291 -8.62 -14.82 -0.03
CA SER A 291 -8.44 -14.33 1.34
C SER A 291 -9.05 -15.34 2.29
N THR A 292 -8.28 -15.78 3.29
CA THR A 292 -8.72 -16.74 4.32
C THR A 292 -8.41 -16.18 5.70
N ALA A 293 -9.34 -16.37 6.64
CA ALA A 293 -9.15 -16.02 8.04
C ALA A 293 -9.63 -17.18 8.93
N SER A 294 -8.93 -17.40 10.05
CA SER A 294 -9.33 -18.35 11.08
C SER A 294 -9.16 -17.68 12.44
N ILE A 295 -10.28 -17.45 13.12
CA ILE A 295 -10.34 -16.78 14.41
C ILE A 295 -10.52 -17.87 15.47
N GLY A 296 -9.53 -18.02 16.36
CA GLY A 296 -9.53 -19.10 17.36
C GLY A 296 -10.49 -18.90 18.53
N HIS A 297 -11.04 -17.69 18.67
CA HIS A 297 -12.00 -17.34 19.72
C HIS A 297 -13.10 -16.42 19.15
N ASP A 298 -13.13 -15.14 19.52
CA ASP A 298 -14.20 -14.21 19.14
C ASP A 298 -13.80 -13.27 17.99
N GLU A 299 -14.76 -12.95 17.13
CA GLU A 299 -14.67 -11.84 16.17
C GLU A 299 -15.71 -10.78 16.54
N THR A 300 -15.27 -9.51 16.62
CA THR A 300 -16.16 -8.36 16.81
C THR A 300 -15.93 -7.33 15.71
N LEU A 301 -17.00 -6.93 15.03
CA LEU A 301 -16.97 -5.90 13.98
C LEU A 301 -17.97 -4.79 14.31
N THR A 302 -17.47 -3.55 14.43
CA THR A 302 -18.31 -2.35 14.58
C THR A 302 -18.13 -1.43 13.38
N VAL A 303 -19.24 -1.10 12.72
CA VAL A 303 -19.28 -0.16 11.58
C VAL A 303 -20.23 0.97 11.96
N GLN A 304 -19.70 2.19 12.09
CA GLN A 304 -20.48 3.33 12.58
C GLN A 304 -21.44 3.92 11.53
N ASN A 305 -21.23 3.62 10.26
CA ASN A 305 -22.07 4.10 9.16
C ASN A 305 -22.55 2.91 8.32
N ALA A 306 -22.22 2.86 7.03
CA ALA A 306 -22.71 1.84 6.12
C ALA A 306 -21.76 0.64 6.01
N ARG A 307 -22.33 -0.56 5.90
CA ARG A 307 -21.65 -1.78 5.46
C ARG A 307 -22.34 -2.30 4.20
N THR A 308 -21.56 -2.52 3.14
CA THR A 308 -22.03 -3.18 1.92
C THR A 308 -21.23 -4.46 1.73
N ARG A 309 -21.91 -5.54 1.36
CA ARG A 309 -21.29 -6.81 0.98
C ARG A 309 -21.88 -7.26 -0.35
N THR A 310 -21.03 -7.66 -1.28
CA THR A 310 -21.45 -8.09 -2.62
C THR A 310 -20.65 -9.33 -3.02
N VAL A 311 -21.35 -10.42 -3.28
CA VAL A 311 -20.83 -11.60 -3.98
C VAL A 311 -21.33 -11.52 -5.41
N LYS A 312 -20.43 -11.40 -6.38
CA LYS A 312 -20.81 -11.20 -7.80
C LYS A 312 -21.18 -12.50 -8.49
N GLU A 313 -20.47 -13.57 -8.14
CA GLU A 313 -20.61 -14.90 -8.73
C GLU A 313 -20.32 -15.94 -7.65
N GLY A 314 -21.01 -17.09 -7.73
CA GLY A 314 -20.92 -18.16 -6.75
C GLY A 314 -21.85 -18.01 -5.56
N ASP A 315 -21.56 -18.76 -4.51
CA ASP A 315 -22.44 -18.96 -3.37
C ASP A 315 -21.98 -18.20 -2.12
N GLU A 316 -22.94 -17.75 -1.31
CA GLU A 316 -22.69 -17.32 0.06
C GLU A 316 -23.28 -18.36 1.03
N THR A 317 -22.42 -19.01 1.81
CA THR A 317 -22.84 -19.96 2.85
C THR A 317 -22.54 -19.39 4.23
N VAL A 318 -23.53 -19.45 5.13
CA VAL A 318 -23.39 -19.08 6.55
C VAL A 318 -23.88 -20.25 7.40
N THR A 319 -22.96 -20.87 8.14
CA THR A 319 -23.24 -22.01 9.03
C THR A 319 -23.03 -21.61 10.48
N LEU A 320 -24.04 -21.83 11.32
CA LEU A 320 -23.94 -21.74 12.78
C LEU A 320 -24.21 -23.12 13.35
N GLU A 321 -23.17 -23.84 13.74
CA GLU A 321 -23.30 -25.24 14.22
C GLU A 321 -24.01 -25.33 15.57
N LYS A 322 -23.77 -24.34 16.45
CA LYS A 322 -24.34 -24.30 17.79
C LYS A 322 -24.57 -22.86 18.23
N GLY A 323 -25.70 -22.61 18.87
CA GLY A 323 -26.02 -21.34 19.50
C GLY A 323 -27.25 -20.67 18.92
N LYS A 324 -27.28 -19.33 18.96
CA LYS A 324 -28.40 -18.51 18.52
C LYS A 324 -27.92 -17.46 17.51
N ARG A 325 -28.76 -17.17 16.51
CA ARG A 325 -28.62 -15.99 15.65
C ARG A 325 -29.68 -14.98 16.03
N THR A 326 -29.30 -13.71 16.20
CA THR A 326 -30.23 -12.61 16.48
C THR A 326 -29.98 -11.47 15.49
N VAL A 327 -31.05 -10.91 14.95
CA VAL A 327 -31.03 -9.72 14.10
C VAL A 327 -32.01 -8.73 14.71
N THR A 328 -31.57 -7.48 14.92
CA THR A 328 -32.41 -6.42 15.49
C THR A 328 -32.22 -5.14 14.68
N ILE A 329 -33.32 -4.62 14.15
CA ILE A 329 -33.37 -3.33 13.46
C ILE A 329 -34.20 -2.41 14.34
N GLN A 330 -33.55 -1.45 15.01
CA GLN A 330 -34.25 -0.53 15.92
C GLN A 330 -35.15 0.44 15.15
N THR A 331 -34.68 0.90 13.99
CA THR A 331 -35.40 1.81 13.10
C THR A 331 -35.10 1.45 11.65
N GLY A 332 -36.10 1.54 10.77
CA GLY A 332 -35.95 1.25 9.34
C GLY A 332 -36.73 0.02 8.90
N SER A 333 -36.26 -0.63 7.84
CA SER A 333 -36.94 -1.75 7.18
C SER A 333 -35.97 -2.88 6.85
N ASP A 334 -36.50 -4.10 6.78
CA ASP A 334 -35.82 -5.26 6.21
C ASP A 334 -36.48 -5.65 4.89
N SER A 335 -35.69 -5.98 3.87
CA SER A 335 -36.19 -6.35 2.54
C SER A 335 -35.41 -7.54 2.01
N LEU A 336 -36.16 -8.55 1.54
CA LEU A 336 -35.62 -9.76 0.93
C LEU A 336 -36.27 -9.97 -0.44
N ASP A 337 -35.47 -9.90 -1.50
CA ASP A 337 -35.88 -10.14 -2.89
C ASP A 337 -35.15 -11.38 -3.41
N VAL A 338 -35.91 -12.48 -3.59
CA VAL A 338 -35.40 -13.76 -4.09
C VAL A 338 -36.02 -14.01 -5.45
N LYS A 339 -35.18 -14.13 -6.49
CA LYS A 339 -35.63 -14.28 -7.88
C LYS A 339 -36.03 -15.70 -8.25
N ASP A 340 -35.40 -16.68 -7.62
CA ASP A 340 -35.69 -18.09 -7.81
C ASP A 340 -36.36 -18.64 -6.53
N THR A 341 -35.75 -19.63 -5.89
CA THR A 341 -36.40 -20.40 -4.84
C THR A 341 -35.95 -19.96 -3.45
N ARG A 342 -36.90 -19.86 -2.52
CA ARG A 342 -36.66 -19.70 -1.08
C ARG A 342 -37.23 -20.89 -0.33
N THR A 343 -36.37 -21.71 0.27
CA THR A 343 -36.76 -22.80 1.16
C THR A 343 -36.56 -22.40 2.61
N VAL A 344 -37.56 -22.62 3.47
CA VAL A 344 -37.49 -22.37 4.91
C VAL A 344 -37.95 -23.63 5.63
N THR A 345 -37.08 -24.21 6.45
CA THR A 345 -37.38 -25.37 7.29
C THR A 345 -37.15 -25.00 8.75
N VAL A 346 -38.15 -25.21 9.59
CA VAL A 346 -38.09 -24.97 11.04
C VAL A 346 -38.42 -26.28 11.74
N GLY A 347 -37.50 -26.80 12.56
CA GLY A 347 -37.68 -28.09 13.23
C GLY A 347 -38.59 -28.07 14.46
N ALA A 348 -38.98 -26.87 14.92
CA ALA A 348 -39.84 -26.63 16.08
C ALA A 348 -40.80 -25.47 15.75
N ASP A 349 -40.99 -24.53 16.67
CA ASP A 349 -41.98 -23.47 16.52
C ASP A 349 -41.53 -22.34 15.59
N GLN A 350 -42.45 -21.86 14.75
CA GLN A 350 -42.33 -20.61 14.00
C GLN A 350 -43.44 -19.65 14.43
N THR A 351 -43.05 -18.54 15.06
CA THR A 351 -43.99 -17.50 15.52
C THR A 351 -43.85 -16.25 14.68
N HIS A 352 -44.96 -15.72 14.18
CA HIS A 352 -45.03 -14.42 13.49
C HIS A 352 -45.97 -13.48 14.23
N SER A 353 -45.51 -12.25 14.49
CA SER A 353 -46.33 -11.17 15.04
C SER A 353 -46.15 -9.93 14.17
N THR A 354 -47.25 -9.42 13.63
CA THR A 354 -47.26 -8.25 12.74
C THR A 354 -48.13 -7.18 13.36
N GLY A 355 -47.53 -6.05 13.75
CA GLY A 355 -48.28 -4.93 14.33
C GLY A 355 -49.12 -4.14 13.30
N GLY A 356 -48.79 -4.26 12.01
CA GLY A 356 -49.53 -3.68 10.89
C GLY A 356 -50.21 -4.73 10.02
N ASN A 357 -50.29 -4.46 8.72
CA ASN A 357 -50.92 -5.38 7.76
C ASN A 357 -49.97 -6.53 7.37
N TYR A 358 -50.52 -7.75 7.26
CA TYR A 358 -49.85 -8.88 6.61
C TYR A 358 -50.55 -9.17 5.28
N SER A 359 -49.80 -9.09 4.18
CA SER A 359 -50.31 -9.35 2.83
C SER A 359 -49.55 -10.52 2.22
N HIS A 360 -50.27 -11.59 1.90
CA HIS A 360 -49.71 -12.77 1.21
C HIS A 360 -50.37 -12.91 -0.17
N LYS A 361 -49.59 -12.67 -1.22
CA LYS A 361 -50.04 -12.83 -2.60
C LYS A 361 -49.29 -13.99 -3.23
N VAL A 362 -50.04 -14.98 -3.69
CA VAL A 362 -49.51 -16.14 -4.39
C VAL A 362 -50.14 -16.17 -5.78
N SER A 363 -49.32 -16.06 -6.83
CA SER A 363 -49.81 -16.10 -8.22
C SER A 363 -50.09 -17.53 -8.70
N GLY A 364 -49.37 -18.50 -8.15
CA GLY A 364 -49.59 -19.93 -8.36
C GLY A 364 -50.48 -20.53 -7.27
N ASN A 365 -50.21 -21.78 -6.92
CA ASN A 365 -50.96 -22.48 -5.87
C ASN A 365 -50.46 -22.11 -4.48
N PHE A 366 -51.39 -21.90 -3.55
CA PHE A 366 -51.10 -21.86 -2.12
C PHE A 366 -51.62 -23.14 -1.47
N GLU A 367 -50.70 -24.01 -1.07
CA GLU A 367 -51.02 -25.25 -0.37
C GLU A 367 -50.74 -25.09 1.13
N LEU A 368 -51.75 -25.39 1.94
CA LEU A 368 -51.66 -25.35 3.41
C LEU A 368 -52.16 -26.69 3.95
N THR A 369 -51.23 -27.49 4.43
CA THR A 369 -51.52 -28.74 5.14
C THR A 369 -51.26 -28.52 6.63
N VAL A 370 -52.25 -28.86 7.45
CA VAL A 370 -52.16 -28.77 8.91
C VAL A 370 -52.62 -30.11 9.46
N ASP A 371 -51.67 -30.91 9.95
CA ASP A 371 -51.96 -32.23 10.55
C ASP A 371 -52.67 -32.11 11.90
N GLY A 372 -52.46 -30.98 12.59
CA GLY A 372 -53.15 -30.61 13.82
C GLY A 372 -54.38 -29.73 13.56
N ASN A 373 -54.60 -28.76 14.45
CA ASN A 373 -55.73 -27.85 14.35
C ASN A 373 -55.34 -26.56 13.60
N LEU A 374 -56.14 -26.19 12.60
CA LEU A 374 -56.12 -24.85 12.02
C LEU A 374 -57.17 -23.97 12.71
N THR A 375 -56.73 -22.94 13.44
CA THR A 375 -57.63 -21.94 14.05
C THR A 375 -57.50 -20.60 13.33
N ILE A 376 -58.58 -20.12 12.72
CA ILE A 376 -58.66 -18.80 12.10
C ILE A 376 -59.64 -17.96 12.91
N LYS A 377 -59.12 -17.07 13.76
CA LYS A 377 -59.91 -16.11 14.52
C LYS A 377 -59.79 -14.73 13.88
N VAL A 378 -60.91 -14.19 13.41
CA VAL A 378 -60.97 -12.85 12.81
C VAL A 378 -61.98 -12.01 13.61
N SER A 379 -61.51 -10.92 14.22
CA SER A 379 -62.40 -10.00 14.96
C SER A 379 -63.21 -9.09 14.03
N GLY A 380 -62.71 -8.85 12.82
CA GLY A 380 -63.42 -8.11 11.75
C GLY A 380 -64.07 -9.06 10.76
N THR A 381 -63.98 -8.74 9.47
CA THR A 381 -64.57 -9.53 8.39
C THR A 381 -63.62 -10.63 7.92
N LEU A 382 -64.12 -11.87 7.85
CA LEU A 382 -63.51 -12.96 7.08
C LEU A 382 -64.25 -13.07 5.74
N ALA A 383 -63.53 -12.88 4.62
CA ALA A 383 -64.07 -13.03 3.27
C ALA A 383 -63.35 -14.16 2.54
N LEU A 384 -64.11 -15.15 2.06
CA LEU A 384 -63.62 -16.26 1.24
C LEU A 384 -64.33 -16.20 -0.11
N GLN A 385 -63.57 -15.95 -1.17
CA GLN A 385 -64.09 -15.85 -2.55
C GLN A 385 -63.27 -16.74 -3.47
N SER A 386 -63.96 -17.60 -4.23
CA SER A 386 -63.35 -18.42 -5.28
C SER A 386 -63.99 -18.05 -6.62
N GLY A 387 -63.16 -17.85 -7.65
CA GLY A 387 -63.64 -17.76 -9.04
C GLY A 387 -63.99 -19.13 -9.64
N GLY A 388 -63.54 -20.21 -8.99
CA GLY A 388 -63.86 -21.60 -9.33
C GLY A 388 -64.76 -22.23 -8.27
N SER A 389 -64.56 -23.52 -7.99
CA SER A 389 -65.26 -24.20 -6.90
C SER A 389 -64.72 -23.78 -5.54
N LEU A 390 -65.60 -23.74 -4.55
CA LEU A 390 -65.27 -23.71 -3.13
C LEU A 390 -65.87 -24.96 -2.50
N THR A 391 -65.02 -25.89 -2.03
CA THR A 391 -65.44 -27.16 -1.43
C THR A 391 -65.19 -27.12 0.07
N LEU A 392 -66.24 -27.26 0.87
CA LEU A 392 -66.15 -27.44 2.31
C LEU A 392 -66.59 -28.86 2.63
N LYS A 393 -65.67 -29.68 3.15
CA LYS A 393 -65.92 -31.07 3.52
C LYS A 393 -65.41 -31.30 4.94
N SER A 394 -66.25 -31.92 5.77
CA SER A 394 -65.89 -32.47 7.07
C SER A 394 -66.30 -33.94 7.08
N ASP A 395 -65.43 -34.83 7.54
CA ASP A 395 -65.77 -36.24 7.75
C ASP A 395 -66.54 -36.46 9.08
N ALA A 396 -66.61 -35.42 9.91
CA ALA A 396 -67.43 -35.34 11.11
C ALA A 396 -68.48 -34.23 10.91
N ASP A 397 -68.61 -33.33 11.90
CA ASP A 397 -69.59 -32.24 11.83
C ASP A 397 -69.07 -31.06 11.02
N LEU A 398 -69.96 -30.44 10.24
CA LEU A 398 -69.78 -29.11 9.67
C LEU A 398 -70.90 -28.20 10.19
N THR A 399 -70.55 -27.28 11.09
CA THR A 399 -71.52 -26.34 11.70
C THR A 399 -71.35 -24.94 11.11
N ALA A 400 -72.44 -24.36 10.60
CA ALA A 400 -72.51 -22.96 10.17
C ALA A 400 -73.57 -22.22 10.99
N GLN A 401 -73.15 -21.24 11.78
CA GLN A 401 -74.02 -20.43 12.63
C GLN A 401 -73.76 -18.94 12.39
N ALA A 402 -74.82 -18.15 12.29
CA ALA A 402 -74.74 -16.69 12.23
C ALA A 402 -75.64 -16.07 13.31
N GLY A 403 -75.17 -14.99 13.94
CA GLY A 403 -75.93 -14.27 14.96
C GLY A 403 -77.09 -13.42 14.41
N THR A 404 -77.01 -13.04 13.13
CA THR A 404 -78.01 -12.17 12.48
C THR A 404 -78.70 -12.89 11.32
N SER A 405 -77.95 -13.25 10.28
CA SER A 405 -78.49 -13.89 9.08
C SER A 405 -77.47 -14.84 8.48
N LEU A 406 -77.94 -16.04 8.09
CA LEU A 406 -77.22 -16.95 7.22
C LEU A 406 -77.97 -17.00 5.88
N THR A 407 -77.29 -16.67 4.77
CA THR A 407 -77.90 -16.63 3.44
C THR A 407 -77.19 -17.62 2.52
N SER A 408 -77.96 -18.54 1.94
CA SER A 408 -77.49 -19.49 0.92
C SER A 408 -78.23 -19.21 -0.38
N LYS A 409 -77.52 -18.67 -1.38
CA LYS A 409 -78.07 -18.36 -2.71
C LYS A 409 -77.24 -19.08 -3.77
N ALA A 410 -77.91 -19.82 -4.65
CA ALA A 410 -77.29 -20.44 -5.81
C ALA A 410 -77.91 -19.91 -7.10
N GLY A 411 -77.10 -19.77 -8.16
CA GLY A 411 -77.56 -19.27 -9.46
C GLY A 411 -78.32 -20.31 -10.30
N THR A 412 -78.02 -21.60 -10.11
CA THR A 412 -78.62 -22.70 -10.90
C THR A 412 -79.39 -23.66 -10.00
N SER A 413 -78.74 -24.24 -9.00
CA SER A 413 -79.37 -25.19 -8.07
C SER A 413 -78.78 -25.05 -6.67
N LEU A 414 -79.66 -25.11 -5.68
CA LEU A 414 -79.29 -25.33 -4.28
C LEU A 414 -79.88 -26.67 -3.86
N THR A 415 -79.03 -27.62 -3.50
CA THR A 415 -79.44 -28.99 -3.15
C THR A 415 -79.07 -29.27 -1.70
N ASN A 416 -80.08 -29.53 -0.87
CA ASN A 416 -79.91 -29.98 0.51
C ASN A 416 -80.36 -31.43 0.61
N GLN A 417 -79.45 -32.32 1.01
CA GLN A 417 -79.72 -33.74 1.20
C GLN A 417 -79.20 -34.16 2.56
N ALA A 418 -79.97 -34.98 3.28
CA ALA A 418 -79.56 -35.59 4.53
C ALA A 418 -79.90 -37.08 4.51
N GLY A 419 -78.99 -37.92 5.01
CA GLY A 419 -79.18 -39.38 5.03
C GLY A 419 -80.22 -39.86 6.05
N THR A 420 -80.42 -39.10 7.13
CA THR A 420 -81.35 -39.47 8.22
C THR A 420 -82.49 -38.46 8.35
N SER A 421 -82.18 -37.17 8.51
CA SER A 421 -83.20 -36.13 8.70
C SER A 421 -82.72 -34.79 8.16
N LEU A 422 -83.58 -34.11 7.40
CA LEU A 422 -83.42 -32.70 7.04
C LEU A 422 -84.51 -31.90 7.77
N THR A 423 -84.12 -31.07 8.74
CA THR A 423 -85.06 -30.27 9.53
C THR A 423 -84.95 -28.80 9.16
N ASN A 424 -86.06 -28.19 8.75
CA ASN A 424 -86.18 -26.75 8.56
C ASN A 424 -87.17 -26.20 9.58
N LYS A 425 -86.71 -25.31 10.46
CA LYS A 425 -87.54 -24.69 11.50
C LYS A 425 -87.29 -23.19 11.51
N ALA A 426 -88.38 -22.41 11.51
CA ALA A 426 -88.33 -20.96 11.71
C ALA A 426 -89.20 -20.57 12.91
N GLY A 427 -88.78 -19.55 13.66
CA GLY A 427 -89.52 -19.07 14.84
C GLY A 427 -90.74 -18.22 14.49
N THR A 428 -90.71 -17.51 13.36
CA THR A 428 -91.77 -16.58 12.94
C THR A 428 -92.48 -17.07 11.67
N SER A 429 -91.72 -17.29 10.59
CA SER A 429 -92.25 -17.76 9.31
C SER A 429 -91.23 -18.59 8.56
N LEU A 430 -91.70 -19.66 7.91
CA LEU A 430 -90.95 -20.41 6.91
C LEU A 430 -91.71 -20.26 5.59
N THR A 431 -91.05 -19.68 4.57
CA THR A 431 -91.64 -19.45 3.25
C THR A 431 -90.90 -20.26 2.22
N ASN A 432 -91.63 -21.11 1.48
CA ASN A 432 -91.14 -21.80 0.30
C ASN A 432 -91.87 -21.21 -0.91
N ASP A 433 -91.16 -20.42 -1.71
CA ASP A 433 -91.69 -19.79 -2.92
C ASP A 433 -90.98 -20.34 -4.15
N ALA A 434 -91.75 -20.76 -5.15
CA ALA A 434 -91.23 -21.38 -6.37
C ALA A 434 -91.96 -20.81 -7.59
N GLY A 435 -91.20 -20.32 -8.57
CA GLY A 435 -91.77 -19.60 -9.73
C GLY A 435 -92.55 -20.46 -10.72
N VAL A 436 -92.25 -21.77 -10.83
CA VAL A 436 -92.93 -22.69 -11.75
C VAL A 436 -93.71 -23.76 -11.00
N SER A 437 -93.03 -24.49 -10.11
CA SER A 437 -93.66 -25.53 -9.30
C SER A 437 -92.91 -25.72 -7.99
N LEU A 438 -93.68 -25.99 -6.93
CA LEU A 438 -93.19 -26.52 -5.68
C LEU A 438 -93.69 -27.96 -5.56
N THR A 439 -92.79 -28.92 -5.39
CA THR A 439 -93.13 -30.34 -5.24
C THR A 439 -92.65 -30.84 -3.90
N ASN A 440 -93.57 -31.30 -3.07
CA ASN A 440 -93.28 -32.03 -1.84
C ASN A 440 -93.76 -33.47 -2.05
N LYS A 441 -92.88 -34.44 -1.81
CA LYS A 441 -93.18 -35.87 -1.98
C LYS A 441 -92.55 -36.66 -0.84
N ALA A 442 -93.34 -37.50 -0.19
CA ALA A 442 -92.85 -38.50 0.75
C ALA A 442 -93.08 -39.92 0.22
N GLY A 443 -92.18 -40.84 0.54
CA GLY A 443 -92.29 -42.25 0.13
C GLY A 443 -93.25 -43.07 0.99
N ALA A 444 -93.33 -42.77 2.29
CA ALA A 444 -94.20 -43.47 3.24
C ALA A 444 -95.39 -42.61 3.67
N GLU A 445 -95.13 -41.44 4.27
CA GLU A 445 -96.16 -40.54 4.79
C GLU A 445 -95.72 -39.08 4.64
N GLN A 446 -96.65 -38.22 4.21
CA GLN A 446 -96.47 -36.78 4.25
C GLN A 446 -97.54 -36.18 5.16
N THR A 447 -97.12 -35.62 6.29
CA THR A 447 -98.00 -34.93 7.24
C THR A 447 -97.90 -33.42 7.06
N VAL A 448 -99.03 -32.73 6.98
CA VAL A 448 -99.12 -31.27 6.96
C VAL A 448 -100.07 -30.84 8.06
N ASP A 449 -99.52 -30.24 9.13
CA ASP A 449 -100.27 -29.76 10.28
C ASP A 449 -100.29 -28.22 10.28
N GLY A 450 -101.49 -27.63 10.33
CA GLY A 450 -101.71 -26.18 10.34
C GLY A 450 -101.79 -25.56 11.72
N GLY A 451 -101.81 -26.35 12.80
CA GLY A 451 -101.97 -25.90 14.19
C GLY A 451 -103.29 -25.16 14.45
N GLY A 452 -103.33 -23.86 14.11
CA GLY A 452 -104.52 -23.01 14.20
C GLY A 452 -105.35 -22.92 12.91
N MET A 453 -104.72 -22.92 11.74
CA MET A 453 -105.41 -22.83 10.44
C MET A 453 -104.50 -23.28 9.28
N LEU A 454 -104.96 -24.24 8.48
CA LEU A 454 -104.36 -24.60 7.20
C LEU A 454 -105.14 -23.94 6.07
N THR A 455 -104.47 -23.18 5.20
CA THR A 455 -105.09 -22.57 4.01
C THR A 455 -104.41 -23.08 2.75
N ILE A 456 -105.18 -23.74 1.88
CA ILE A 456 -104.74 -24.20 0.57
C ILE A 456 -105.53 -23.43 -0.48
N LYS A 457 -104.84 -22.71 -1.38
CA LYS A 457 -105.45 -21.90 -2.44
C LYS A 457 -104.80 -22.23 -3.79
N GLY A 458 -105.62 -22.43 -4.82
CA GLY A 458 -105.16 -22.70 -6.18
C GLY A 458 -106.33 -22.81 -7.17
N GLY A 459 -106.05 -22.68 -8.47
CA GLY A 459 -107.07 -22.82 -9.52
C GLY A 459 -107.68 -24.23 -9.62
N LEU A 460 -106.96 -25.24 -9.12
CA LEU A 460 -107.42 -26.63 -9.00
C LEU A 460 -106.72 -27.31 -7.82
N VAL A 461 -107.50 -27.87 -6.90
CA VAL A 461 -107.01 -28.72 -5.81
C VAL A 461 -107.60 -30.11 -6.02
N LYS A 462 -106.75 -31.11 -6.25
CA LYS A 462 -107.16 -32.52 -6.35
C LYS A 462 -106.73 -33.24 -5.08
N VAL A 463 -107.71 -33.77 -4.35
CA VAL A 463 -107.52 -34.69 -3.23
C VAL A 463 -108.19 -35.99 -3.68
N ASN A 464 -107.41 -37.06 -3.78
CA ASN A 464 -107.88 -38.37 -4.22
C ASN A 464 -107.80 -39.36 -3.08
#